data_AF-A0A2J8SEC1-F1
#
_entry.id   AF-A0A2J8SEC1-F1
#
_cell.length_a   1.000
_cell.length_b   1.000
_cell.length_c   1.000
_cell.angle_alpha   90.00
_cell.angle_beta   90.00
_cell.angle_gamma   90.00
#
_symmetry.space_group_name_H-M   'P 1'
#
loop_
_entity.id
_entity.type
_entity.pdbx_description
1 polymer ?
#
loop_
_entity_poly.entity_id
_entity_poly.type
_entity_poly.pdbx_seq_one_letter_code
_entity_poly.pdbx_strand_id
1 'polypeptide(L)' 'GCSLRHFACEQNLLSRPDGSASFLQGDTSVLAGVYGPAEVKVSKEIFNKATLEVILSPALPL' A
#
# COMPACT_ATOMS: atom_id res chain seq x y z
N GLY A 1 -9.85 -7.94 -29.50
CA GLY A 1 -8.70 -7.91 -28.59
C GLY A 1 -9.13 -7.24 -27.30
N CYS A 2 -8.82 -7.83 -26.14
CA CYS A 2 -9.04 -7.18 -24.86
C CYS A 2 -7.84 -6.26 -24.60
N SER A 3 -8.07 -4.93 -24.57
CA SER A 3 -7.05 -3.96 -24.17
C SER A 3 -7.29 -3.56 -22.72
N LEU A 4 -6.21 -3.31 -21.97
CA LEU A 4 -6.31 -2.80 -20.61
C LEU A 4 -6.91 -1.40 -20.62
N ARG A 5 -7.68 -1.09 -19.56
CA ARG A 5 -8.14 0.29 -19.29
C ARG A 5 -6.93 1.20 -19.03
N HIS A 6 -7.12 2.49 -19.27
CA HIS A 6 -6.11 3.52 -18.98
C HIS A 6 -5.65 3.43 -17.52
N PHE A 7 -4.36 3.64 -17.26
CA PHE A 7 -3.80 3.63 -15.92
C PHE A 7 -2.87 4.84 -15.68
N ALA A 8 -2.79 5.27 -14.42
CA ALA A 8 -1.90 6.33 -13.96
C ALA A 8 -1.34 5.98 -12.56
N CYS A 9 -0.17 6.51 -12.23
CA CYS A 9 0.48 6.29 -10.95
C CYS A 9 1.18 7.56 -10.47
N GLU A 10 0.95 7.92 -9.20
CA GLU A 10 1.61 9.03 -8.52
C GLU A 10 2.30 8.50 -7.26
N GLN A 11 3.48 9.04 -6.94
CA GLN A 11 4.29 8.60 -5.81
C GLN A 11 4.49 9.73 -4.81
N ASN A 12 4.71 9.38 -3.54
CA ASN A 12 5.04 10.30 -2.45
C ASN A 12 3.96 11.37 -2.17
N LEU A 13 2.69 10.95 -2.16
CA LEU A 13 1.53 11.82 -1.91
C LEU A 13 1.22 12.01 -0.41
N LEU A 14 1.54 11.01 0.40
CA LEU A 14 1.30 11.03 1.84
C LEU A 14 2.55 11.50 2.59
N SER A 15 2.39 12.41 3.53
CA SER A 15 3.50 13.02 4.28
C SER A 15 4.01 12.21 5.48
N ARG A 16 3.27 11.19 5.91
CA ARG A 16 3.55 10.39 7.12
C ARG A 16 4.24 9.04 6.87
N PRO A 17 3.81 8.24 5.86
CA PRO A 17 4.49 6.98 5.56
C PRO A 17 5.90 7.20 5.00
N ASP A 18 6.76 6.20 5.13
CA ASP A 18 8.10 6.20 4.51
C ASP A 18 8.02 6.16 2.97
N GLY A 19 6.94 5.59 2.44
CA GLY A 19 6.63 5.63 1.02
C GLY A 19 5.13 5.56 0.75
N SER A 20 4.67 6.17 -0.34
CA SER A 20 3.26 6.08 -0.75
C SER A 20 3.10 6.10 -2.26
N ALA A 21 2.03 5.47 -2.75
CA ALA A 21 1.67 5.47 -4.16
C ALA A 21 0.15 5.48 -4.33
N SER A 22 -0.34 6.34 -5.22
CA SER A 22 -1.72 6.30 -5.73
C SER A 22 -1.71 5.66 -7.11
N PHE A 23 -2.57 4.67 -7.31
CA PHE A 23 -2.73 3.97 -8.57
C PHE A 23 -4.17 4.08 -9.06
N LEU A 24 -4.32 4.49 -10.31
CA LEU A 24 -5.60 4.65 -11.00
C LEU A 24 -5.63 3.69 -12.18
N GLN A 25 -6.73 2.97 -12.34
CA GLN A 25 -6.98 2.14 -13.52
C GLN A 25 -8.46 2.24 -13.91
N GLY A 26 -8.74 2.93 -15.02
CA GLY A 26 -10.09 3.39 -15.36
C GLY A 26 -10.71 4.13 -14.16
N ASP A 27 -11.87 3.67 -13.71
CA ASP A 27 -12.61 4.26 -12.58
C ASP A 27 -12.19 3.70 -11.21
N THR A 28 -11.18 2.84 -11.16
CA THR A 28 -10.70 2.24 -9.90
C THR A 28 -9.47 2.99 -9.41
N SER A 29 -9.54 3.52 -8.19
CA SER A 29 -8.41 4.20 -7.53
C SER A 29 -8.02 3.48 -6.24
N VAL A 30 -6.72 3.30 -6.02
CA VAL A 30 -6.16 2.72 -4.78
C VAL A 30 -5.02 3.61 -4.29
N LEU A 31 -4.99 3.87 -2.98
CA LEU A 31 -3.89 4.56 -2.31
C LEU A 31 -3.20 3.59 -1.36
N ALA A 32 -1.90 3.41 -1.51
CA ALA A 32 -1.06 2.58 -0.65
C ALA A 32 -0.03 3.44 0.08
N GLY A 33 0.16 3.17 1.37
CA GLY A 33 1.24 3.72 2.19
C GLY A 33 2.05 2.57 2.80
N VAL A 34 3.37 2.72 2.81
CA VAL A 34 4.31 1.76 3.37
C VAL A 34 5.02 2.41 4.55
N TYR A 35 5.09 1.68 5.66
CA TYR A 35 5.79 2.10 6.88
C TYR A 35 6.88 1.06 7.17
N GLY A 36 8.14 1.44 7.03
CA GLY A 36 9.27 0.58 7.36
C GLY A 36 10.59 0.95 6.65
N PRO A 37 11.70 0.30 7.04
CA PRO A 37 11.81 -0.70 8.10
C PRO A 37 11.60 -0.10 9.50
N ALA A 38 10.79 -0.77 10.33
CA ALA A 38 10.40 -0.29 11.66
C ALA A 38 10.51 -1.41 12.71
N GLU A 39 10.56 -1.02 13.98
CA GLU A 39 10.61 -1.95 15.10
C GLU A 39 9.32 -2.78 15.17
N VAL A 40 9.47 -4.09 15.34
CA VAL A 40 8.36 -5.04 15.43
C VAL A 40 8.27 -5.57 16.86
N LYS A 41 7.06 -5.95 17.29
CA LYS A 41 6.89 -6.59 18.61
C LYS A 41 7.60 -7.93 18.62
N VAL A 42 8.26 -8.27 19.73
CA VAL A 42 8.94 -9.56 19.94
C VAL A 42 8.05 -10.76 19.59
N SER A 43 6.74 -10.69 19.85
CA SER A 43 5.80 -11.76 19.51
C SER A 43 5.58 -11.99 18.02
N LYS A 44 6.00 -11.05 17.17
CA LYS A 44 5.91 -11.10 15.71
C LYS A 44 7.29 -11.13 15.04
N GLU A 45 8.37 -11.19 15.81
CA GLU A 45 9.72 -11.26 15.26
C GLU A 45 9.97 -12.62 14.59
N ILE A 46 10.65 -12.57 13.45
CA ILE A 46 11.14 -13.75 12.75
C ILE A 46 12.66 -13.56 12.61
N PHE A 47 13.44 -14.39 13.30
CA PHE A 47 14.89 -14.21 13.45
C PHE A 47 15.68 -14.04 12.14
N ASN A 48 15.14 -14.50 11.01
CA ASN A 48 15.77 -14.46 9.70
C ASN A 48 14.92 -13.80 8.60
N LYS A 49 13.81 -13.13 8.94
CA LYS A 49 12.91 -12.52 7.95
C LYS A 49 12.30 -11.22 8.47
N ALA A 50 11.93 -10.34 7.55
CA ALA A 50 11.10 -9.18 7.87
C ALA A 50 9.65 -9.62 8.10
N THR A 51 9.02 -9.03 9.11
CA THR A 51 7.58 -9.17 9.35
C THR A 51 6.85 -8.09 8.56
N LEU A 52 5.85 -8.49 7.77
CA LEU A 52 5.06 -7.60 6.93
C LEU A 52 3.60 -7.64 7.35
N GLU A 53 3.03 -6.47 7.63
CA GLU A 53 1.62 -6.30 7.96
C GLU A 53 0.88 -5.60 6.81
N VAL A 54 -0.29 -6.13 6.45
CA VAL A 54 -1.14 -5.57 5.38
C VAL A 54 -2.50 -5.22 5.97
N ILE A 55 -2.92 -3.98 5.77
CA ILE A 55 -4.25 -3.50 6.12
C ILE A 55 -4.92 -3.03 4.84
N LEU A 56 -6.07 -3.61 4.52
CA LEU A 56 -6.91 -3.19 3.40
C LEU A 56 -8.18 -2.55 3.96
N SER A 57 -8.46 -1.31 3.56
CA SER A 57 -9.66 -0.58 3.96
C SER A 57 -10.51 -0.27 2.72
N PRO A 58 -11.82 -0.59 2.73
CA PRO A 58 -12.71 -0.25 1.63
C PRO A 58 -12.97 1.26 1.59
N ALA A 59 -13.34 1.78 0.41
CA ALA A 59 -13.65 3.20 0.23
C ALA A 59 -14.92 3.66 0.98
N LEU A 60 -15.87 2.74 1.19
CA LEU A 60 -17.09 3.00 1.95
C LEU A 60 -17.15 2.03 3.15
N PRO A 61 -17.48 2.52 4.35
CA PRO A 61 -17.82 1.65 5.47
C PRO A 61 -19.14 0.92 5.16
N LEU A 62 -19.17 -0.39 5.43
CA LEU A 62 -20.36 -1.23 5.30
C LEU A 62 -21.45 -0.83 6.29
#